data_AF-A0A0B1XWQ4-F1
#
_entry.id   AF-A0A0B1XWQ4-F1
#
_cell.length_a   1.000
_cell.length_b   1.000
_cell.length_c   1.000
_cell.angle_alpha   90.00
_cell.angle_beta   90.00
_cell.angle_gamma   90.00
#
_symmetry.space_group_name_H-M   'P 1'
#
loop_
_entity.id
_entity.type
_entity.pdbx_description
1 polymer ?
#
loop_
_entity_poly.entity_id
_entity_poly.type
_entity_poly.pdbx_seq_one_letter_code
_entity_poly.pdbx_strand_id
1 'polypeptide(L)'
;MEGYFYQPFVGNGSVYSVAGDAMRRIANGKAPYPVIVANEADARAFQVQVEEVKREITGMRASASKPSKRTRKPAEQASKNAKQALMLNALESLQVLDAQTTGVLTKLQSDRSKLYIGGHGAPGAESVANLLADGSQVLLSAQALSMQLKGAGLPEDFKDIRSRACWSANRTRPHNFSRFEREFAGKPDLEARRGRQAPLAVHLLNALHADGFTQASVTGYHGMSVHLPSTFGQELHAAQRLGEGPVKRRSTLKERFTTPVALPAREPDGG
;
A
#
# COMPACT_ATOMS: atom_id res chain seq x y z
N MET A 1 17.64 -3.95 -7.77
CA MET A 1 16.38 -4.54 -7.25
C MET A 1 15.19 -3.91 -7.95
N GLU A 2 14.43 -4.73 -8.65
CA GLU A 2 13.14 -4.42 -9.26
C GLU A 2 12.05 -4.41 -8.20
N GLY A 3 10.94 -3.74 -8.49
CA GLY A 3 9.82 -3.66 -7.57
C GLY A 3 8.49 -3.81 -8.29
N TYR A 4 7.56 -4.48 -7.63
CA TYR A 4 6.23 -4.78 -8.13
C TYR A 4 5.22 -4.38 -7.07
N PHE A 5 4.06 -3.87 -7.48
CA PHE A 5 2.91 -3.75 -6.60
C PHE A 5 2.02 -4.96 -6.78
N TYR A 6 1.71 -5.67 -5.71
CA TYR A 6 0.62 -6.63 -5.71
C TYR A 6 -0.62 -5.96 -5.13
N GLN A 7 -1.69 -5.93 -5.90
CA GLN A 7 -2.97 -5.34 -5.51
C GLN A 7 -3.97 -6.50 -5.32
N PRO A 8 -4.18 -6.96 -4.07
CA PRO A 8 -4.90 -8.21 -3.80
C PRO A 8 -6.40 -8.17 -4.16
N PHE A 9 -6.93 -6.96 -4.33
CA PHE A 9 -8.30 -6.65 -4.70
C PHE A 9 -8.35 -5.30 -5.42
N VAL A 10 -9.36 -5.09 -6.26
CA VAL A 10 -9.55 -3.83 -6.99
C VAL A 10 -10.70 -3.04 -6.37
N GLY A 11 -10.48 -1.75 -6.08
CA GLY A 11 -11.42 -0.89 -5.34
C GLY A 11 -10.98 0.56 -5.35
N ASN A 12 -11.87 1.47 -4.96
CA ASN A 12 -11.78 2.92 -5.23
C ASN A 12 -10.46 3.58 -4.78
N GLY A 13 -9.82 3.08 -3.73
CA GLY A 13 -8.54 3.61 -3.21
C GLY A 13 -7.28 3.09 -3.93
N SER A 14 -7.39 2.02 -4.71
CA SER A 14 -6.25 1.26 -5.23
C SER A 14 -5.46 2.05 -6.28
N VAL A 15 -6.18 2.62 -7.25
CA VAL A 15 -5.58 3.41 -8.34
C VAL A 15 -4.85 4.63 -7.79
N TYR A 16 -5.48 5.38 -6.88
CA TYR A 16 -4.86 6.56 -6.25
C TYR A 16 -3.59 6.21 -5.47
N SER A 17 -3.57 5.07 -4.78
CA SER A 17 -2.40 4.61 -4.03
C SER A 17 -1.21 4.31 -4.96
N VAL A 18 -1.45 3.53 -6.01
CA VAL A 18 -0.43 3.16 -7.00
C VAL A 18 0.04 4.39 -7.78
N ALA A 19 -0.91 5.19 -8.29
CA ALA A 19 -0.62 6.39 -9.07
C ALA A 19 0.21 7.38 -8.23
N GLY A 20 -0.07 7.53 -6.94
CA GLY A 20 0.72 8.37 -6.05
C GLY A 20 2.18 7.95 -5.92
N ASP A 21 2.49 6.65 -5.93
CA ASP A 21 3.89 6.19 -6.03
C ASP A 21 4.47 6.33 -7.43
N ALA A 22 3.69 6.07 -8.48
CA ALA A 22 4.12 6.27 -9.85
C ALA A 22 4.51 7.75 -10.10
N MET A 23 3.70 8.70 -9.64
CA MET A 23 4.01 10.14 -9.66
C MET A 23 5.36 10.43 -9.00
N ARG A 24 5.59 9.90 -7.79
CA ARG A 24 6.87 10.09 -7.09
C ARG A 24 8.04 9.50 -7.86
N ARG A 25 7.87 8.33 -8.47
CA ARG A 25 8.93 7.67 -9.24
C ARG A 25 9.26 8.46 -10.50
N ILE A 26 8.25 8.85 -11.27
CA ILE A 26 8.40 9.67 -12.48
C ILE A 26 9.07 11.00 -12.16
N ALA A 27 8.63 11.69 -11.10
CA ALA A 27 9.25 12.94 -10.66
C ALA A 27 10.72 12.79 -10.23
N ASN A 28 11.17 11.56 -9.93
CA ASN A 28 12.56 11.23 -9.63
C ASN A 28 13.27 10.52 -10.80
N GLY A 29 12.75 10.60 -12.03
CA GLY A 29 13.36 10.00 -13.23
C GLY A 29 13.34 8.46 -13.25
N LYS A 30 12.39 7.83 -12.56
CA LYS A 30 12.25 6.37 -12.48
C LYS A 30 10.93 5.90 -13.08
N ALA A 31 10.97 4.79 -13.82
CA ALA A 31 9.76 4.14 -14.30
C ALA A 31 8.86 3.70 -13.13
N PRO A 32 7.53 3.81 -13.23
CA PRO A 32 6.59 3.22 -12.27
C PRO A 32 6.86 1.72 -12.04
N TYR A 33 6.43 1.21 -10.89
CA TYR A 33 6.43 -0.24 -10.68
C TYR A 33 5.23 -0.86 -11.39
N PRO A 34 5.38 -2.04 -12.04
CA PRO A 34 4.23 -2.77 -12.55
C PRO A 34 3.27 -3.14 -11.42
N VAL A 35 1.98 -3.14 -11.74
CA VAL A 35 0.89 -3.55 -10.85
C VAL A 35 0.48 -4.96 -11.24
N ILE A 36 0.64 -5.88 -10.31
CA ILE A 36 0.18 -7.26 -10.40
C ILE A 36 -1.17 -7.34 -9.69
N VAL A 37 -2.18 -7.83 -10.39
CA VAL A 37 -3.50 -8.15 -9.84
C VAL A 37 -3.74 -9.66 -9.91
N ALA A 38 -4.76 -10.17 -9.21
CA ALA A 38 -4.92 -11.61 -9.05
C ALA A 38 -5.26 -12.35 -10.35
N ASN A 39 -6.11 -11.77 -11.19
CA ASN A 39 -6.65 -12.40 -12.39
C ASN A 39 -7.02 -11.36 -13.48
N GLU A 40 -7.46 -11.84 -14.64
CA GLU A 40 -7.84 -11.00 -15.78
C GLU A 40 -9.04 -10.08 -15.49
N ALA A 41 -10.01 -10.56 -14.70
CA ALA A 41 -11.17 -9.77 -14.33
C ALA A 41 -10.77 -8.57 -13.46
N ASP A 42 -9.86 -8.77 -12.50
CA ASP A 42 -9.26 -7.69 -11.71
C ASP A 42 -8.43 -6.75 -12.59
N ALA A 43 -7.70 -7.26 -13.59
CA ALA A 43 -6.94 -6.41 -14.51
C ALA A 43 -7.86 -5.47 -15.30
N ARG A 44 -8.97 -6.00 -15.83
CA ARG A 44 -10.00 -5.19 -16.50
C ARG A 44 -10.64 -4.19 -15.55
N ALA A 45 -11.02 -4.61 -14.34
CA ALA A 45 -11.61 -3.73 -13.34
C ALA A 45 -10.66 -2.59 -12.95
N PHE A 46 -9.36 -2.89 -12.80
CA PHE A 46 -8.35 -1.88 -12.46
C PHE A 46 -8.19 -0.87 -13.61
N GLN A 47 -8.18 -1.34 -14.86
CA GLN A 47 -8.08 -0.47 -16.03
C GLN A 47 -9.30 0.45 -16.15
N VAL A 48 -10.51 -0.05 -15.87
CA VAL A 48 -11.73 0.79 -15.84
C VAL A 48 -11.58 1.92 -14.81
N GLN A 49 -11.10 1.60 -13.60
CA GLN A 49 -10.86 2.63 -12.57
C GLN A 49 -9.76 3.62 -12.98
N VAL A 50 -8.72 3.17 -13.68
CA VAL A 50 -7.69 4.07 -14.24
C VAL A 50 -8.32 5.08 -15.20
N GLU A 51 -9.19 4.64 -16.11
CA GLU A 51 -9.88 5.53 -17.05
C GLU A 51 -10.89 6.45 -16.36
N GLU A 52 -11.58 5.99 -15.31
CA GLU A 52 -12.45 6.85 -14.49
C GLU A 52 -11.67 7.97 -13.81
N VAL A 53 -10.54 7.66 -13.18
CA VAL A 53 -9.68 8.67 -12.53
C VAL A 53 -9.13 9.65 -13.58
N LYS A 54 -8.73 9.17 -14.77
CA LYS A 54 -8.32 10.06 -15.87
C LYS A 54 -9.45 11.02 -16.27
N ARG A 55 -10.68 10.52 -16.44
CA ARG A 55 -11.87 11.33 -16.75
C ARG A 55 -12.18 12.35 -15.66
N GLU A 56 -12.06 11.97 -14.40
CA GLU A 56 -12.24 12.88 -13.26
C GLU A 56 -11.24 14.05 -13.32
N ILE A 57 -9.96 13.74 -13.56
CA ILE A 57 -8.90 14.74 -13.63
C ILE A 57 -9.07 15.67 -14.83
N THR A 58 -9.41 15.14 -16.02
CA THR A 58 -9.62 15.95 -17.22
C THR A 58 -10.89 16.81 -17.12
N GLY A 59 -11.98 16.27 -16.58
CA GLY A 59 -13.21 17.01 -16.29
C GLY A 59 -13.00 18.15 -15.28
N MET A 60 -12.22 17.90 -14.22
CA MET A 60 -11.79 18.94 -13.29
C MET A 60 -10.97 20.04 -13.96
N ARG A 61 -10.11 19.70 -14.93
CA ARG A 61 -9.28 20.65 -15.67
C ARG A 61 -10.11 21.53 -16.61
N ALA A 62 -11.09 20.95 -17.31
CA ALA A 62 -12.03 21.68 -18.16
C ALA A 62 -12.98 22.60 -17.37
N SER A 63 -13.35 22.21 -16.15
CA SER A 63 -14.15 23.06 -15.26
C SER A 63 -13.32 24.20 -14.66
N ALA A 64 -12.02 23.97 -14.40
CA ALA A 64 -11.12 24.98 -13.86
C ALA A 64 -10.70 26.06 -14.88
N SER A 65 -10.85 25.82 -16.18
CA SER A 65 -10.61 26.82 -17.23
C SER A 65 -11.78 27.80 -17.43
N LYS A 66 -12.93 27.59 -16.77
CA LYS A 66 -14.01 28.58 -16.76
C LYS A 66 -13.65 29.73 -15.80
N PRO A 67 -13.86 31.01 -16.20
CA PRO A 67 -13.53 32.15 -15.36
C PRO A 67 -14.36 32.12 -14.06
N SER A 68 -13.71 31.75 -12.96
CA SER A 68 -14.26 31.77 -11.61
C SER A 68 -14.13 33.18 -11.03
N LYS A 69 -15.19 33.70 -10.39
CA LYS A 69 -15.19 34.98 -9.64
C LYS A 69 -14.24 34.98 -8.43
N ARG A 70 -13.65 33.83 -8.07
CA ARG A 70 -12.61 33.70 -7.04
C ARG A 70 -11.22 33.69 -7.69
N THR A 71 -10.48 34.77 -7.52
CA THR A 71 -9.06 34.90 -7.90
C THR A 71 -8.18 33.99 -7.05
N ARG A 72 -7.97 32.74 -7.48
CA ARG A 72 -6.83 31.95 -6.98
C ARG A 72 -5.54 32.62 -7.42
N LYS A 73 -4.52 32.61 -6.55
CA LYS A 73 -3.19 33.12 -6.90
C LYS A 73 -2.63 32.30 -8.09
N PRO A 74 -2.03 32.93 -9.11
CA PRO A 74 -1.52 32.23 -10.29
C PRO A 74 -0.60 31.03 -9.97
N ALA A 75 0.24 31.15 -8.95
CA ALA A 75 1.15 30.08 -8.52
C ALA A 75 0.43 28.82 -8.00
N GLU A 76 -0.68 28.98 -7.26
CA GLU A 76 -1.47 27.86 -6.75
C GLU A 76 -2.14 27.08 -7.89
N GLN A 77 -2.64 27.82 -8.89
CA GLN A 77 -3.27 27.23 -10.06
C GLN A 77 -2.24 26.49 -10.93
N ALA A 78 -1.04 27.08 -11.13
CA ALA A 78 0.06 26.42 -11.84
C ALA A 78 0.50 25.12 -11.15
N SER A 79 0.67 25.14 -9.83
CA SER A 79 1.00 23.96 -9.03
C SER A 79 -0.08 22.87 -9.13
N LYS A 80 -1.36 23.24 -9.08
CA LYS A 80 -2.47 22.31 -9.27
C LYS A 80 -2.45 21.67 -10.66
N ASN A 81 -2.25 22.47 -11.71
CA ASN A 81 -2.18 21.97 -13.09
C ASN A 81 -0.99 21.01 -13.29
N ALA A 82 0.18 21.35 -12.74
CA ALA A 82 1.35 20.47 -12.75
C ALA A 82 1.09 19.14 -12.04
N LYS A 83 0.38 19.18 -10.88
CA LYS A 83 -0.04 17.98 -10.16
C LYS A 83 -0.93 17.08 -11.00
N GLN A 84 -1.94 17.66 -11.64
CA GLN A 84 -2.88 16.93 -12.50
C GLN A 84 -2.17 16.33 -13.71
N ALA A 85 -1.28 17.07 -14.37
CA ALA A 85 -0.49 16.57 -15.50
C ALA A 85 0.41 15.39 -15.09
N LEU A 86 1.10 15.48 -13.95
CA LEU A 86 1.91 14.38 -13.45
C LEU A 86 1.07 13.15 -13.08
N MET A 87 -0.12 13.36 -12.50
CA MET A 87 -1.04 12.26 -12.18
C MET A 87 -1.53 11.55 -13.45
N LEU A 88 -1.87 12.29 -14.51
CA LEU A 88 -2.23 11.69 -15.80
C LEU A 88 -1.09 10.88 -16.41
N ASN A 89 0.12 11.45 -16.46
CA ASN A 89 1.32 10.73 -16.92
C ASN A 89 1.57 9.46 -16.09
N ALA A 90 1.39 9.55 -14.76
CA ALA A 90 1.52 8.40 -13.87
C ALA A 90 0.52 7.29 -14.21
N LEU A 91 -0.74 7.63 -14.47
CA LEU A 91 -1.81 6.70 -14.85
C LEU A 91 -1.58 6.08 -16.24
N GLU A 92 -1.09 6.87 -17.20
CA GLU A 92 -0.75 6.42 -18.56
C GLU A 92 0.47 5.48 -18.56
N SER A 93 1.38 5.67 -17.62
CA SER A 93 2.59 4.86 -17.48
C SER A 93 2.41 3.59 -16.61
N LEU A 94 1.21 3.31 -16.10
CA LEU A 94 0.98 2.10 -15.31
C LEU A 94 0.93 0.87 -16.22
N GLN A 95 1.77 -0.11 -15.91
CA GLN A 95 1.67 -1.45 -16.47
C GLN A 95 0.88 -2.33 -15.52
N VAL A 96 -0.26 -2.86 -15.96
CA VAL A 96 -1.09 -3.81 -15.20
C VAL A 96 -0.84 -5.22 -15.72
N LEU A 97 -0.55 -6.15 -14.82
CA LEU A 97 -0.20 -7.54 -15.09
C LEU A 97 -1.16 -8.46 -14.34
N ASP A 98 -1.77 -9.39 -15.06
CA ASP A 98 -2.58 -10.47 -14.48
C ASP A 98 -1.66 -11.60 -13.97
N ALA A 99 -1.68 -11.88 -12.67
CA ALA A 99 -0.88 -12.95 -12.07
C ALA A 99 -1.16 -14.33 -12.64
N GLN A 100 -2.43 -14.69 -12.85
CA GLN A 100 -2.84 -16.01 -13.33
C GLN A 100 -2.47 -16.23 -14.79
N THR A 101 -2.80 -15.28 -15.68
CA THR A 101 -2.56 -15.46 -17.12
C THR A 101 -1.09 -15.29 -17.48
N THR A 102 -0.39 -14.33 -16.87
CA THR A 102 1.01 -14.02 -17.25
C THR A 102 2.05 -14.85 -16.49
N GLY A 103 1.64 -15.48 -15.38
CA GLY A 103 2.55 -16.12 -14.43
C GLY A 103 3.60 -15.16 -13.89
N VAL A 104 3.33 -13.84 -13.80
CA VAL A 104 4.37 -12.87 -13.42
C VAL A 104 4.94 -13.15 -12.03
N LEU A 105 4.13 -13.65 -11.08
CA LEU A 105 4.61 -13.96 -9.74
C LEU A 105 5.63 -15.12 -9.72
N THR A 106 5.49 -16.12 -10.59
CA THR A 106 6.44 -17.25 -10.68
C THR A 106 7.81 -16.84 -11.20
N LYS A 107 7.88 -15.68 -11.88
CA LYS A 107 9.10 -15.14 -12.49
C LYS A 107 9.86 -14.19 -11.57
N LEU A 108 9.30 -13.85 -10.40
CA LEU A 108 9.95 -12.94 -9.46
C LEU A 108 11.16 -13.62 -8.82
N GLN A 109 12.31 -12.94 -8.89
CA GLN A 109 13.56 -13.45 -8.34
C GLN A 109 13.73 -12.95 -6.91
N SER A 110 13.88 -13.86 -5.94
CA SER A 110 13.90 -13.50 -4.52
C SER A 110 14.99 -12.49 -4.12
N ASP A 111 16.13 -12.48 -4.80
CA ASP A 111 17.29 -11.63 -4.52
C ASP A 111 17.28 -10.32 -5.33
N ARG A 112 16.45 -10.24 -6.37
CA ARG A 112 16.41 -9.10 -7.30
C ARG A 112 15.07 -8.37 -7.32
N SER A 113 14.01 -8.95 -6.77
CA SER A 113 12.66 -8.37 -6.77
C SER A 113 12.17 -8.07 -5.35
N LYS A 114 11.28 -7.08 -5.23
CA LYS A 114 10.50 -6.83 -4.00
C LYS A 114 9.04 -6.65 -4.34
N LEU A 115 8.16 -7.13 -3.46
CA LEU A 115 6.72 -7.10 -3.66
C LEU A 115 6.05 -6.16 -2.66
N TYR A 116 5.42 -5.10 -3.16
CA TYR A 116 4.65 -4.16 -2.35
C TYR A 116 3.18 -4.57 -2.32
N ILE A 117 2.64 -4.91 -1.16
CA ILE A 117 1.22 -5.27 -1.00
C ILE A 117 0.38 -4.01 -0.82
N GLY A 118 -0.57 -3.77 -1.71
CA GLY A 118 -1.54 -2.68 -1.65
C GLY A 118 -2.73 -2.97 -0.73
N GLY A 119 -3.36 -1.91 -0.24
CA GLY A 119 -4.56 -1.98 0.62
C GLY A 119 -4.54 -0.91 1.73
N HIS A 120 -5.69 -0.74 2.38
CA HIS A 120 -5.84 0.01 3.62
C HIS A 120 -5.44 -0.86 4.81
N GLY A 121 -5.07 -0.20 5.91
CA GLY A 121 -4.74 -0.85 7.16
C GLY A 121 -5.05 0.04 8.34
N ALA A 122 -5.10 -0.59 9.50
CA ALA A 122 -5.28 0.05 10.79
C ALA A 122 -4.25 -0.52 11.78
N PRO A 123 -3.97 0.19 12.89
CA PRO A 123 -3.16 -0.36 13.96
C PRO A 123 -3.77 -1.67 14.46
N GLY A 124 -2.95 -2.70 14.61
CA GLY A 124 -3.38 -4.00 15.13
C GLY A 124 -4.22 -4.83 14.16
N ALA A 125 -4.39 -4.39 12.90
CA ALA A 125 -5.17 -5.13 11.93
C ALA A 125 -4.44 -6.40 11.48
N GLU A 126 -5.15 -7.53 11.46
CA GLU A 126 -4.67 -8.80 10.87
C GLU A 126 -4.98 -8.94 9.38
N SER A 127 -5.62 -7.93 8.79
CA SER A 127 -6.08 -7.91 7.40
C SER A 127 -5.72 -6.62 6.68
N VAL A 128 -5.63 -6.72 5.36
CA VAL A 128 -5.69 -5.55 4.46
C VAL A 128 -7.13 -5.33 4.03
N ALA A 129 -7.52 -4.07 3.89
CA ALA A 129 -8.89 -3.71 3.50
C ALA A 129 -8.93 -2.93 2.19
N ASN A 130 -10.07 -2.97 1.51
CA ASN A 130 -10.43 -1.99 0.48
C ASN A 130 -11.85 -1.50 0.63
N LEU A 131 -12.15 -0.39 -0.03
CA LEU A 131 -13.51 0.04 -0.29
C LEU A 131 -13.88 -0.29 -1.74
N LEU A 132 -14.97 -1.03 -1.92
CA LEU A 132 -15.55 -1.32 -3.23
C LEU A 132 -16.32 -0.10 -3.75
N ALA A 133 -16.76 -0.17 -5.01
CA ALA A 133 -17.46 0.93 -5.68
C ALA A 133 -18.76 1.33 -4.97
N ASP A 134 -19.46 0.36 -4.36
CA ASP A 134 -20.70 0.55 -3.60
C ASP A 134 -20.47 1.07 -2.17
N GLY A 135 -19.22 1.32 -1.78
CA GLY A 135 -18.83 1.75 -0.45
C GLY A 135 -18.70 0.63 0.59
N SER A 136 -19.01 -0.61 0.22
CA SER A 136 -18.77 -1.76 1.10
C SER A 136 -17.27 -2.01 1.29
N GLN A 137 -16.92 -2.56 2.44
CA GLN A 137 -15.54 -2.89 2.76
C GLN A 137 -15.27 -4.37 2.47
N VAL A 138 -14.21 -4.64 1.71
CA VAL A 138 -13.64 -5.98 1.58
C VAL A 138 -12.44 -6.11 2.49
N LEU A 139 -12.34 -7.24 3.20
CA LEU A 139 -11.24 -7.57 4.09
C LEU A 139 -10.55 -8.84 3.58
N LEU A 140 -9.23 -8.81 3.52
CA LEU A 140 -8.40 -9.98 3.22
C LEU A 140 -7.44 -10.19 4.38
N SER A 141 -7.64 -11.29 5.11
CA SER A 141 -6.75 -11.67 6.22
C SER A 141 -5.34 -11.94 5.72
N ALA A 142 -4.35 -11.82 6.61
CA ALA A 142 -2.97 -12.19 6.33
C ALA A 142 -2.85 -13.64 5.80
N GLN A 143 -3.63 -14.57 6.36
CA GLN A 143 -3.67 -15.97 5.89
C GLN A 143 -4.22 -16.07 4.47
N ALA A 144 -5.35 -15.42 4.19
CA ALA A 144 -5.94 -15.44 2.85
C ALA A 144 -5.02 -14.80 1.80
N LEU A 145 -4.33 -13.71 2.16
CA LEU A 145 -3.33 -13.07 1.32
C LEU A 145 -2.14 -13.99 1.04
N SER A 146 -1.62 -14.69 2.05
CA SER A 146 -0.52 -15.64 1.89
C SER A 146 -0.90 -16.80 0.95
N MET A 147 -2.09 -17.38 1.15
CA MET A 147 -2.63 -18.41 0.26
C MET A 147 -2.83 -17.89 -1.17
N GLN A 148 -3.27 -16.64 -1.33
CA GLN A 148 -3.43 -16.01 -2.64
C GLN A 148 -2.08 -15.86 -3.36
N LEU A 149 -1.04 -15.41 -2.66
CA LEU A 149 0.32 -15.29 -3.21
C LEU A 149 0.88 -16.66 -3.60
N LYS A 150 0.70 -17.68 -2.74
CA LYS A 150 1.11 -19.07 -3.02
C LYS A 150 0.37 -19.64 -4.22
N GLY A 151 -0.96 -19.54 -4.23
CA GLY A 151 -1.81 -20.05 -5.31
C GLY A 151 -1.54 -19.36 -6.66
N ALA A 152 -1.12 -18.10 -6.64
CA ALA A 152 -0.70 -17.37 -7.84
C ALA A 152 0.77 -17.62 -8.23
N GLY A 153 1.47 -18.50 -7.51
CA GLY A 153 2.77 -19.02 -7.89
C GLY A 153 3.98 -18.19 -7.43
N LEU A 154 3.84 -17.33 -6.41
CA LEU A 154 5.01 -16.68 -5.81
C LEU A 154 5.96 -17.76 -5.25
N PRO A 155 7.26 -17.75 -5.61
CA PRO A 155 8.22 -18.73 -5.10
C PRO A 155 8.29 -18.75 -3.57
N GLU A 156 8.31 -19.94 -2.96
CA GLU A 156 8.37 -20.09 -1.50
C GLU A 156 9.67 -19.54 -0.88
N ASP A 157 10.73 -19.38 -1.69
CA ASP A 157 11.97 -18.77 -1.25
C ASP A 157 11.97 -17.22 -1.34
N PHE A 158 10.87 -16.59 -1.76
CA PHE A 158 10.77 -15.14 -1.94
C PHE A 158 10.92 -14.33 -0.64
N LYS A 159 11.86 -13.38 -0.63
CA LYS A 159 12.34 -12.71 0.59
C LYS A 159 11.72 -11.34 0.92
N ASP A 160 11.54 -10.45 -0.05
CA ASP A 160 11.27 -9.01 0.24
C ASP A 160 9.81 -8.64 -0.04
N ILE A 161 8.95 -8.84 0.97
CA ILE A 161 7.54 -8.43 0.94
C ILE A 161 7.35 -7.17 1.78
N ARG A 162 6.57 -6.21 1.29
CA ARG A 162 6.41 -4.90 1.94
C ARG A 162 4.95 -4.48 1.95
N SER A 163 4.35 -4.38 3.13
CA SER A 163 2.98 -3.87 3.25
C SER A 163 2.94 -2.36 3.03
N ARG A 164 1.98 -1.88 2.23
CA ARG A 164 1.74 -0.45 1.98
C ARG A 164 0.56 0.11 2.73
N ALA A 165 -0.14 -0.75 3.46
CA ALA A 165 -1.21 -0.40 4.35
C ALA A 165 -0.73 0.56 5.45
N CYS A 166 -1.58 1.52 5.79
CA CYS A 166 -1.36 2.42 6.92
C CYS A 166 -1.16 1.61 8.19
N TRP A 167 -0.25 2.06 9.06
CA TRP A 167 0.01 1.45 10.37
C TRP A 167 0.44 -0.02 10.30
N SER A 168 0.99 -0.48 9.18
CA SER A 168 1.36 -1.89 8.98
C SER A 168 2.45 -2.40 9.92
N ALA A 169 3.26 -1.50 10.51
CA ALA A 169 4.22 -1.84 11.58
C ALA A 169 3.71 -1.50 12.99
N ASN A 170 2.42 -1.19 13.16
CA ASN A 170 1.85 -0.75 14.42
C ASN A 170 0.75 -1.70 14.89
N ARG A 171 0.85 -2.16 16.14
CA ARG A 171 -0.24 -2.70 16.94
C ARG A 171 -1.14 -1.58 17.46
N THR A 172 -0.56 -0.49 17.94
CA THR A 172 -1.28 0.68 18.47
C THR A 172 -0.82 1.97 17.78
N ARG A 173 -1.58 3.06 17.91
CA ARG A 173 -1.16 4.36 17.35
C ARG A 173 -0.06 4.97 18.24
N PRO A 174 1.17 5.19 17.74
CA PRO A 174 2.20 5.92 18.48
C PRO A 174 1.84 7.40 18.57
N HIS A 175 2.26 8.06 19.66
CA HIS A 175 2.04 9.51 19.83
C HIS A 175 2.99 10.34 18.98
N ASN A 176 4.19 9.81 18.70
CA ASN A 176 5.20 10.48 17.89
C ASN A 176 6.08 9.45 17.15
N PHE A 177 7.01 9.93 16.33
CA PHE A 177 7.95 9.08 15.58
C PHE A 177 9.31 8.89 16.27
N SER A 178 9.37 9.02 17.60
CA SER A 178 10.57 8.65 18.36
C SER A 178 10.83 7.15 18.25
N ARG A 179 12.07 6.72 18.53
CA ARG A 179 12.42 5.30 18.49
C ARG A 179 11.60 4.50 19.52
N PHE A 180 11.54 4.99 20.76
CA PHE A 180 10.81 4.35 21.86
C PHE A 180 9.32 4.13 21.52
N GLU A 181 8.63 5.17 21.06
CA GLU A 181 7.20 5.07 20.69
C GLU A 181 6.96 4.07 19.56
N ARG A 182 7.85 4.03 18.56
CA ARG A 182 7.73 3.09 17.44
C ARG A 182 7.93 1.65 17.88
N GLU A 183 8.95 1.39 18.70
CA GLU A 183 9.21 0.06 19.26
C GLU A 183 8.04 -0.40 20.13
N PHE A 184 7.54 0.46 21.02
CA PHE A 184 6.39 0.16 21.87
C PHE A 184 5.13 -0.13 21.03
N ALA A 185 4.82 0.76 20.08
CA ALA A 185 3.63 0.62 19.24
C ALA A 185 3.73 -0.54 18.24
N GLY A 186 4.92 -1.04 17.93
CA GLY A 186 5.14 -2.17 17.02
C GLY A 186 5.23 -3.53 17.71
N LYS A 187 5.42 -3.57 19.04
CA LYS A 187 5.55 -4.82 19.78
C LYS A 187 4.21 -5.57 19.86
N PRO A 188 4.16 -6.87 19.46
CA PRO A 188 3.00 -7.72 19.70
C PRO A 188 2.64 -7.80 21.19
N ASP A 189 1.36 -7.91 21.48
CA ASP A 189 0.86 -8.14 22.84
C ASP A 189 0.59 -9.63 23.03
N LEU A 190 1.53 -10.30 23.71
CA LEU A 190 1.46 -11.75 23.92
C LEU A 190 0.54 -12.13 25.10
N GLU A 191 0.24 -11.16 25.97
CA GLU A 191 -0.59 -11.34 27.17
C GLU A 191 -2.03 -10.83 26.96
N ALA A 192 -2.35 -10.34 25.76
CA ALA A 192 -3.66 -9.79 25.45
C ALA A 192 -4.75 -10.85 25.59
N ARG A 193 -5.59 -10.70 26.62
CA ARG A 193 -6.81 -11.52 26.82
C ARG A 193 -7.82 -11.36 25.67
N ARG A 194 -7.80 -10.22 24.98
CA ARG A 194 -8.68 -9.93 23.83
C ARG A 194 -7.94 -10.11 22.50
N GLY A 195 -7.61 -11.37 22.20
CA GLY A 195 -7.16 -11.82 20.88
C GLY A 195 -5.76 -11.37 20.46
N ARG A 196 -5.41 -11.76 19.23
CA ARG A 196 -4.09 -11.55 18.61
C ARG A 196 -3.86 -10.07 18.28
N GLN A 197 -3.25 -9.31 19.19
CA GLN A 197 -2.87 -7.93 18.89
C GLN A 197 -1.41 -7.87 18.42
N ALA A 198 -1.21 -7.78 17.11
CA ALA A 198 0.10 -7.53 16.52
C ALA A 198 -0.03 -6.62 15.29
N PRO A 199 1.08 -6.01 14.82
CA PRO A 199 1.07 -5.34 13.53
C PRO A 199 0.69 -6.28 12.39
N LEU A 200 0.02 -5.75 11.36
CA LEU A 200 -0.28 -6.48 10.12
C LEU A 200 0.95 -7.20 9.54
N ALA A 201 2.13 -6.57 9.59
CA ALA A 201 3.36 -7.17 9.09
C ALA A 201 3.78 -8.44 9.85
N VAL A 202 3.48 -8.54 11.15
CA VAL A 202 3.70 -9.75 11.95
C VAL A 202 2.71 -10.84 11.56
N HIS A 203 1.41 -10.49 11.45
CA HIS A 203 0.39 -11.43 10.99
C HIS A 203 0.72 -11.99 9.59
N LEU A 204 1.15 -11.14 8.67
CA LEU A 204 1.54 -11.55 7.33
C LEU A 204 2.78 -12.44 7.32
N LEU A 205 3.81 -12.12 8.11
CA LEU A 205 5.00 -12.97 8.22
C LEU A 205 4.64 -14.36 8.76
N ASN A 206 3.82 -14.43 9.80
CA ASN A 206 3.38 -15.70 10.37
C ASN A 206 2.60 -16.55 9.36
N ALA A 207 1.67 -15.93 8.62
CA ALA A 207 0.89 -16.60 7.57
C ALA A 207 1.79 -17.11 6.44
N LEU A 208 2.74 -16.30 5.97
CA LEU A 208 3.72 -16.70 4.97
C LEU A 208 4.54 -17.90 5.42
N HIS A 209 5.06 -17.89 6.65
CA HIS A 209 5.80 -19.04 7.17
C HIS A 209 4.92 -20.29 7.31
N ALA A 210 3.68 -20.15 7.74
CA ALA A 210 2.72 -21.26 7.82
C ALA A 210 2.44 -21.88 6.44
N ASP A 211 2.48 -21.06 5.38
CA ASP A 211 2.29 -21.51 4.00
C ASP A 211 3.60 -21.93 3.29
N GLY A 212 4.73 -22.02 4.00
CA GLY A 212 6.00 -22.54 3.47
C GLY A 212 7.03 -21.48 3.06
N PHE A 213 6.71 -20.19 3.12
CA PHE A 213 7.64 -19.10 2.80
C PHE A 213 8.66 -18.84 3.93
N THR A 214 9.48 -19.84 4.24
CA THR A 214 10.35 -19.84 5.43
C THR A 214 11.50 -18.82 5.40
N GLN A 215 11.80 -18.26 4.23
CA GLN A 215 12.81 -17.20 4.05
C GLN A 215 12.18 -15.81 3.91
N ALA A 216 10.86 -15.69 4.00
CA ALA A 216 10.20 -14.42 3.83
C ALA A 216 10.61 -13.40 4.90
N SER A 217 10.64 -12.14 4.50
CA SER A 217 10.69 -11.02 5.41
C SER A 217 9.61 -10.02 5.01
N VAL A 218 8.93 -9.48 6.02
CA VAL A 218 7.86 -8.52 5.80
C VAL A 218 8.29 -7.17 6.35
N THR A 219 8.24 -6.14 5.50
CA THR A 219 8.44 -4.75 5.93
C THR A 219 7.08 -4.08 6.13
N GLY A 220 6.83 -3.60 7.35
CA GLY A 220 5.75 -2.67 7.65
C GLY A 220 6.26 -1.23 7.77
N TYR A 221 5.34 -0.28 7.89
CA TYR A 221 5.68 1.12 8.14
C TYR A 221 4.84 1.71 9.26
N HIS A 222 5.48 2.55 10.09
CA HIS A 222 4.76 3.30 11.10
C HIS A 222 4.09 4.53 10.50
N GLY A 223 2.85 4.82 10.94
CA GLY A 223 2.10 5.99 10.48
C GLY A 223 1.11 5.71 9.33
N MET A 224 0.39 6.77 8.94
CA MET A 224 -0.53 6.79 7.80
C MET A 224 0.20 7.16 6.52
N SER A 225 0.03 6.34 5.48
CA SER A 225 0.63 6.56 4.17
C SER A 225 0.11 7.86 3.55
N VAL A 226 1.03 8.72 3.11
CA VAL A 226 0.68 9.91 2.31
C VAL A 226 0.75 9.53 0.84
N HIS A 227 -0.39 9.22 0.23
CA HIS A 227 -0.42 8.67 -1.13
C HIS A 227 -0.06 9.70 -2.19
N LEU A 228 -0.56 10.94 -2.08
CA LEU A 228 -0.29 12.02 -3.03
C LEU A 228 0.70 13.04 -2.44
N PRO A 229 1.68 13.53 -3.22
CA PRO A 229 2.54 14.62 -2.77
C PRO A 229 1.70 15.87 -2.47
N SER A 230 1.92 16.48 -1.29
CA SER A 230 1.21 17.69 -0.84
C SER A 230 1.69 18.94 -1.56
N THR A 231 2.96 18.98 -1.97
CA THR A 231 3.62 20.14 -2.57
C THR A 231 4.70 19.69 -3.55
N PHE A 232 4.73 20.26 -4.75
CA PHE A 232 5.87 20.13 -5.65
C PHE A 232 7.03 20.99 -5.10
N GLY A 233 8.20 20.40 -4.92
CA GLY A 233 9.42 21.12 -4.49
C GLY A 233 9.93 20.79 -3.08
N GLN A 234 9.15 20.12 -2.22
CA GLN A 234 9.66 19.55 -0.97
C GLN A 234 9.55 18.03 -1.01
N GLU A 235 10.68 17.36 -0.74
CA GLU A 235 10.92 15.92 -0.74
C GLU A 235 9.91 15.07 -1.52
N LEU A 236 10.21 14.77 -2.79
CA LEU A 236 9.47 13.81 -3.65
C LEU A 236 9.56 12.35 -3.15
N HIS A 237 9.90 12.16 -1.88
CA HIS A 237 9.94 10.88 -1.22
C HIS A 237 8.55 10.46 -0.78
N ALA A 238 8.34 9.16 -0.68
CA ALA A 238 7.16 8.66 0.01
C ALA A 238 7.24 9.02 1.50
N ALA A 239 6.10 9.37 2.09
CA ALA A 239 6.02 9.86 3.46
C ALA A 239 4.93 9.14 4.26
N GLN A 240 5.07 9.21 5.58
CA GLN A 240 4.12 8.77 6.59
C GLN A 240 3.78 9.95 7.50
N ARG A 241 2.58 9.97 8.06
CA ARG A 241 2.13 11.00 9.01
C ARG A 241 1.41 10.41 10.22
N LEU A 242 1.34 11.19 11.31
CA LEU A 242 0.53 10.87 12.49
C LEU A 242 -0.67 11.82 12.56
N GLY A 243 -1.81 11.45 11.97
CA GLY A 243 -2.97 12.35 11.91
C GLY A 243 -2.62 13.68 11.24
N GLU A 244 -2.86 14.79 11.94
CA GLU A 244 -2.46 16.16 11.54
C GLU A 244 -1.03 16.54 11.97
N GLY A 245 -0.31 15.64 12.63
CA GLY A 245 1.02 15.86 13.18
C GLY A 245 2.16 15.68 12.16
N PRO A 246 3.36 15.28 12.65
CA PRO A 246 4.57 15.31 11.84
C PRO A 246 4.49 14.40 10.63
N VAL A 247 5.10 14.85 9.53
CA VAL A 247 5.32 14.08 8.30
C VAL A 247 6.79 13.67 8.27
N LYS A 248 7.07 12.38 8.03
CA LYS A 248 8.43 11.88 7.88
C LYS A 248 8.55 10.97 6.66
N ARG A 249 9.74 10.92 6.08
CA ARG A 249 10.06 10.02 4.97
C ARG A 249 9.80 8.56 5.34
N ARG A 250 9.01 7.85 4.53
CA ARG A 250 8.58 6.46 4.76
C ARG A 250 9.75 5.51 5.03
N SER A 251 10.88 5.69 4.34
CA SER A 251 12.05 4.80 4.51
C SER A 251 12.73 4.92 5.87
N THR A 252 12.52 6.01 6.62
CA THR A 252 13.05 6.17 7.99
C THR A 252 12.12 5.59 9.05
N LEU A 253 10.91 5.15 8.65
CA LEU A 253 9.85 4.63 9.51
C LEU A 253 9.49 3.18 9.19
N LYS A 254 10.36 2.48 8.47
CA LYS A 254 10.18 1.05 8.16
C LYS A 254 10.58 0.20 9.35
N GLU A 255 9.87 -0.90 9.55
CA GLU A 255 10.20 -1.98 10.48
C GLU A 255 10.22 -3.29 9.67
N ARG A 256 11.28 -4.09 9.83
CA ARG A 256 11.45 -5.34 9.07
C ARG A 256 11.34 -6.53 10.03
N PHE A 257 10.38 -7.39 9.76
CA PHE A 257 10.13 -8.61 10.49
C PHE A 257 10.71 -9.80 9.71
N THR A 258 11.47 -10.66 10.39
CA THR A 258 12.19 -11.80 9.78
C THR A 258 12.02 -13.10 10.56
N THR A 259 11.48 -13.04 11.77
CA THR A 259 11.22 -14.20 12.61
C THR A 259 9.74 -14.24 12.95
N PRO A 260 9.02 -15.34 12.69
CA PRO A 260 7.65 -15.51 13.14
C PRO A 260 7.52 -15.36 14.65
N VAL A 261 6.38 -14.85 15.08
CA VAL A 261 6.05 -14.69 16.50
C VAL A 261 4.82 -15.54 16.79
N ALA A 262 4.91 -16.46 17.76
CA ALA A 262 3.74 -17.18 18.23
C ALA A 262 2.77 -16.20 18.89
N LEU A 263 1.61 -15.97 18.27
CA LEU A 263 0.56 -15.11 18.81
C LEU A 263 -0.45 -15.98 19.58
N PRO A 264 -1.02 -15.48 20.70
CA PRO A 264 -2.00 -16.23 21.47
C PRO A 264 -3.21 -16.61 20.61
N ALA A 265 -3.85 -17.73 20.89
CA ALA A 265 -5.11 -18.06 20.21
C ALA A 265 -6.14 -16.96 20.46
N ARG A 266 -6.97 -16.66 19.47
CA ARG A 266 -8.14 -15.82 19.71
C ARG A 266 -9.11 -16.63 20.56
N GLU A 267 -9.38 -16.19 21.79
CA GLU A 267 -10.48 -16.77 22.56
C GLU A 267 -11.76 -16.63 21.73
N PRO A 268 -12.60 -17.67 21.63
CA PRO A 268 -13.90 -17.55 20.99
C PRO A 268 -14.64 -16.40 21.68
N ASP A 269 -15.18 -15.46 20.89
CA ASP A 269 -15.94 -14.35 21.41
C ASP A 269 -17.05 -14.95 22.29
N GLY A 270 -16.94 -14.78 23.62
CA GLY A 270 -17.85 -15.39 24.58
C GLY A 270 -19.27 -14.97 24.24
N GLY A 271 -20.10 -15.94 23.83
CA GLY A 271 -21.51 -15.76 23.52
C GLY A 271 -22.34 -15.39 24.73
#